data_AF-A0A0Q4H0L0-F1
#
_entry.id   AF-A0A0Q4H0L0-F1
#
_cell.length_a   1.000
_cell.length_b   1.000
_cell.length_c   1.000
_cell.angle_alpha   90.00
_cell.angle_beta   90.00
_cell.angle_gamma   90.00
#
_symmetry.space_group_name_H-M   'P 1'
#
loop_
_entity.id
_entity.type
_entity.pdbx_description
1 polymer ?
#
loop_
_entity_poly.entity_id
_entity_poly.type
_entity_poly.pdbx_seq_one_letter_code
_entity_poly.pdbx_strand_id
1 'polypeptide(L)'
;MNNPVYQHYIPRSYLKNFGISKKKVFIVDTIMRGEDEEIKELPTQAICAEKNIYTFDTTKEGDPYALEKFYAKEVDSIYPKVYDRLVNSEVMHITPDVKREILNTVLSLKFRRPEALQSTIRDLEAMFARFYAHPSPEDSTITYSFRGKKGSFLSGDIEKELEKLRRELKEDWLIKHFGQWQEFVEYKMACGLDVIEVPEDIPIITSDNPVSIFGLTRKLNTENPFHPENMLEVPLDRRHYLVIHPNATSDTGYHRIHRSKRDKYFAAGVNHKTAENSDRRLIAYPGDLKTHFTSQDEINLGKPEDVRAFMDNFKDLEQALELQKIIAENGGSIFNQQVADKVREMRKAKVMDEDPLFKDIILELAKKGFLTI
;
A
#
# COMPACT_ATOMS: atom_id res chain seq x y z
N MET A 1 27.63 19.97 -0.53
CA MET A 1 26.64 18.88 -0.72
C MET A 1 25.60 19.02 0.36
N ASN A 2 24.31 18.90 0.02
CA ASN A 2 23.22 19.09 0.97
C ASN A 2 23.07 17.78 1.77
N ASN A 3 23.42 17.77 3.06
CA ASN A 3 23.22 16.62 3.94
C ASN A 3 21.77 16.66 4.42
N PRO A 4 20.85 15.85 3.86
CA PRO A 4 19.44 16.00 4.17
C PRO A 4 19.20 15.51 5.60
N VAL A 5 18.68 16.39 6.45
CA VAL A 5 18.45 16.09 7.87
C VAL A 5 17.14 15.33 8.08
N TYR A 6 16.18 15.47 7.17
CA TYR A 6 14.87 14.82 7.23
C TYR A 6 14.61 14.07 5.94
N GLN A 7 14.27 12.79 6.09
CA GLN A 7 14.06 11.84 5.01
C GLN A 7 12.60 11.42 5.03
N HIS A 8 11.91 11.62 3.91
CA HIS A 8 10.51 11.29 3.76
C HIS A 8 10.32 9.79 3.52
N TYR A 9 9.55 9.12 4.38
CA TYR A 9 9.17 7.73 4.16
C TYR A 9 7.97 7.58 3.23
N ILE A 10 7.09 8.60 3.19
CA ILE A 10 6.16 8.82 2.07
C ILE A 10 6.66 10.01 1.25
N PRO A 11 7.05 9.82 -0.03
CA PRO A 11 7.66 10.86 -0.85
C PRO A 11 6.80 12.12 -0.99
N ARG A 12 7.45 13.28 -0.98
CA ARG A 12 6.77 14.54 -1.29
C ARG A 12 6.23 14.57 -2.72
N SER A 13 6.88 13.90 -3.67
CA SER A 13 6.39 13.79 -5.05
C SER A 13 5.02 13.11 -5.12
N TYR A 14 4.75 12.14 -4.24
CA TYR A 14 3.45 11.50 -4.05
C TYR A 14 2.45 12.44 -3.35
N LEU A 15 2.83 12.98 -2.19
CA LEU A 15 1.92 13.79 -1.35
C LEU A 15 1.41 15.06 -2.03
N LYS A 16 2.16 15.62 -3.00
CA LYS A 16 1.73 16.78 -3.79
C LYS A 16 0.43 16.58 -4.54
N ASN A 17 0.11 15.35 -4.92
CA ASN A 17 -1.14 15.00 -5.62
C ASN A 17 -2.38 15.12 -4.74
N PHE A 18 -2.17 15.21 -3.42
CA PHE A 18 -3.20 15.43 -2.42
C PHE A 18 -3.07 16.82 -1.80
N GLY A 19 -2.41 17.77 -2.46
CA GLY A 19 -2.15 19.09 -1.88
C GLY A 19 -2.39 20.25 -2.84
N ILE A 20 -2.65 21.43 -2.26
CA ILE A 20 -2.76 22.69 -3.00
C ILE A 20 -1.43 23.44 -2.98
N SER A 21 -1.02 23.98 -4.13
CA SER A 21 0.18 24.81 -4.21
C SER A 21 -0.08 26.20 -3.61
N LYS A 22 0.58 26.53 -2.49
CA LYS A 22 0.64 27.88 -1.89
C LYS A 22 2.11 28.32 -1.83
N LYS A 23 2.47 29.40 -2.55
CA LYS A 23 3.83 30.00 -2.52
C LYS A 23 4.99 28.99 -2.71
N LYS A 24 4.88 28.10 -3.71
CA LYS A 24 5.84 27.01 -4.03
C LYS A 24 5.92 25.88 -2.99
N VAL A 25 5.04 25.87 -2.01
CA VAL A 25 4.87 24.80 -1.03
C VAL A 25 3.53 24.12 -1.28
N PHE A 26 3.45 22.81 -1.11
CA PHE A 26 2.18 22.09 -1.21
C PHE A 26 1.65 21.87 0.20
N ILE A 27 0.42 22.33 0.43
CA ILE A 27 -0.30 22.21 1.70
C ILE A 27 -1.35 21.13 1.56
N VAL A 28 -1.47 20.29 2.58
CA VAL A 28 -2.46 19.21 2.69
C VAL A 28 -3.23 19.35 3.99
N ASP A 29 -4.45 18.84 4.02
CA ASP A 29 -5.15 18.57 5.26
C ASP A 29 -4.61 17.27 5.86
N THR A 30 -4.43 17.25 7.16
CA THR A 30 -3.99 16.07 7.87
C THR A 30 -4.56 16.01 9.28
N ILE A 31 -4.82 14.79 9.74
CA ILE A 31 -5.31 14.48 11.08
C ILE A 31 -4.48 13.33 11.65
N MET A 32 -4.10 13.46 12.92
CA MET A 32 -3.46 12.38 13.68
C MET A 32 -4.55 11.53 14.33
N ARG A 33 -4.55 10.23 14.05
CA ARG A 33 -5.50 9.28 14.62
C ARG A 33 -5.06 8.88 16.02
N GLY A 34 -6.00 8.86 16.97
CA GLY A 34 -5.74 8.49 18.36
C GLY A 34 -5.08 9.59 19.23
N GLU A 35 -4.92 10.80 18.70
CA GLU A 35 -4.50 12.01 19.44
C GLU A 35 -5.63 13.06 19.37
N ASP A 36 -5.32 14.36 19.55
CA ASP A 36 -6.24 15.44 19.19
C ASP A 36 -6.65 15.28 17.71
N GLU A 37 -7.87 14.77 17.48
CA GLU A 37 -8.49 14.52 16.17
C GLU A 37 -8.89 15.81 15.44
N GLU A 38 -8.00 16.80 15.48
CA GLU A 38 -8.15 18.07 14.78
C GLU A 38 -7.51 17.98 13.39
N ILE A 39 -8.26 18.41 12.37
CA ILE A 39 -7.73 18.58 11.01
C ILE A 39 -6.83 19.82 10.99
N LYS A 40 -5.59 19.64 10.56
CA LYS A 40 -4.58 20.69 10.44
C LYS A 40 -4.14 20.83 8.99
N GLU A 41 -3.95 22.06 8.54
CA GLU A 41 -3.26 22.35 7.27
C GLU A 41 -1.75 22.34 7.51
N LEU A 42 -1.03 21.38 6.93
CA LEU A 42 0.43 21.28 7.04
C LEU A 42 1.10 21.21 5.66
N PRO A 43 2.32 21.75 5.52
CA PRO A 43 3.10 21.56 4.32
C PRO A 43 3.56 20.10 4.21
N THR A 44 3.57 19.55 2.99
CA THR A 44 4.07 18.18 2.69
C THR A 44 5.49 17.93 3.23
N GLN A 45 6.30 18.98 3.41
CA GLN A 45 7.63 18.89 4.00
C GLN A 45 7.64 18.53 5.49
N ALA A 46 6.56 18.82 6.22
CA ALA A 46 6.47 18.67 7.67
C ALA A 46 5.83 17.34 8.11
N ILE A 47 5.38 16.51 7.17
CA ILE A 47 4.73 15.22 7.45
C ILE A 47 5.49 14.07 6.81
N CYS A 48 5.27 12.86 7.32
CA CYS A 48 5.83 11.61 6.83
C CYS A 48 7.36 11.63 6.64
N ALA A 49 8.08 12.29 7.56
CA ALA A 49 9.52 12.46 7.52
C ALA A 49 10.16 12.10 8.86
N GLU A 50 11.29 11.42 8.81
CA GLU A 50 12.09 11.05 9.97
C GLU A 50 13.56 11.42 9.75
N LYS A 51 14.27 11.70 10.83
CA LYS A 51 15.69 12.05 10.77
C LYS A 51 16.53 10.79 10.60
N ASN A 52 17.43 10.79 9.62
CA ASN A 52 18.41 9.75 9.37
C ASN A 52 17.84 8.33 9.16
N ILE A 53 16.56 8.13 8.84
CA ILE A 53 15.95 6.80 8.64
C ILE A 53 16.73 5.90 7.67
N TYR A 54 17.20 6.42 6.53
CA TYR A 54 17.93 5.69 5.47
C TYR A 54 19.44 5.87 5.50
N THR A 55 19.97 6.41 6.61
CA THR A 55 21.41 6.69 6.74
C THR A 55 22.13 5.49 7.35
N PHE A 56 23.12 4.94 6.63
CA PHE A 56 24.02 3.90 7.15
C PHE A 56 24.98 4.45 8.22
N ASP A 57 25.61 3.56 8.96
CA ASP A 57 26.60 3.94 9.97
C ASP A 57 27.78 4.69 9.33
N THR A 58 28.04 5.91 9.79
CA THR A 58 29.11 6.77 9.28
C THR A 58 30.51 6.31 9.68
N THR A 59 30.61 5.36 10.61
CA THR A 59 31.89 4.76 11.03
C THR A 59 32.39 3.68 10.08
N LYS A 60 31.55 3.19 9.17
CA LYS A 60 31.90 2.18 8.17
C LYS A 60 32.32 2.81 6.85
N GLU A 61 33.12 2.08 6.08
CA GLU A 61 33.51 2.48 4.73
C GLU A 61 32.29 2.47 3.79
N GLY A 62 32.19 3.50 2.92
CA GLY A 62 31.09 3.65 1.97
C GLY A 62 30.41 5.01 2.06
N ASP A 63 29.42 5.23 1.20
CA ASP A 63 28.60 6.43 1.23
C ASP A 63 27.40 6.22 2.17
N PRO A 64 27.37 6.88 3.35
CA PRO A 64 26.30 6.67 4.33
C PRO A 64 24.92 7.10 3.81
N TYR A 65 24.88 7.90 2.75
CA TYR A 65 23.66 8.40 2.11
C TYR A 65 23.30 7.65 0.81
N ALA A 66 23.93 6.51 0.52
CA ALA A 66 23.74 5.78 -0.74
C ALA A 66 22.27 5.45 -1.01
N LEU A 67 21.55 4.91 -0.03
CA LEU A 67 20.13 4.56 -0.18
C LEU A 67 19.23 5.80 -0.33
N GLU A 68 19.53 6.88 0.38
CA GLU A 68 18.82 8.13 0.22
C GLU A 68 19.00 8.70 -1.20
N LYS A 69 20.24 8.74 -1.69
CA LYS A 69 20.53 9.19 -3.06
C LYS A 69 19.81 8.32 -4.09
N PHE A 70 19.73 7.01 -3.84
CA PHE A 70 18.96 6.09 -4.67
C PHE A 70 17.48 6.47 -4.67
N TYR A 71 16.83 6.65 -3.52
CA TYR A 71 15.42 7.06 -3.47
C TYR A 71 15.18 8.40 -4.18
N ALA A 72 16.04 9.39 -3.96
CA ALA A 72 15.90 10.68 -4.60
C ALA A 72 15.96 10.58 -6.14
N LYS A 73 16.88 9.75 -6.66
CA LYS A 73 17.13 9.61 -8.10
C LYS A 73 16.15 8.64 -8.76
N GLU A 74 16.01 7.44 -8.23
CA GLU A 74 15.34 6.31 -8.89
C GLU A 74 13.86 6.14 -8.47
N VAL A 75 13.37 6.94 -7.52
CA VAL A 75 11.96 6.91 -7.07
C VAL A 75 11.35 8.30 -7.12
N ASP A 76 11.86 9.22 -6.30
CA ASP A 76 11.20 10.51 -6.08
C ASP A 76 11.20 11.38 -7.35
N SER A 77 12.28 11.34 -8.12
CA SER A 77 12.40 12.07 -9.40
C SER A 77 11.58 11.44 -10.53
N ILE A 78 11.31 10.12 -10.45
CA ILE A 78 10.59 9.36 -11.46
C ILE A 78 9.08 9.42 -11.23
N TYR A 79 8.65 9.54 -9.97
CA TYR A 79 7.23 9.52 -9.59
C TYR A 79 6.33 10.46 -10.41
N PRO A 80 6.68 11.73 -10.70
CA PRO A 80 5.83 12.61 -11.50
C PRO A 80 5.50 12.02 -12.89
N LYS A 81 6.51 11.47 -13.58
CA LYS A 81 6.34 10.82 -14.89
C LYS A 81 5.45 9.56 -14.79
N VAL A 82 5.62 8.79 -13.70
CA VAL A 82 4.78 7.61 -13.42
C VAL A 82 3.33 8.03 -13.18
N TYR A 83 3.11 9.03 -12.34
CA TYR A 83 1.80 9.59 -12.06
C TYR A 83 1.09 10.07 -13.35
N ASP A 84 1.75 10.90 -14.16
CA ASP A 84 1.17 11.43 -15.40
C ASP A 84 0.71 10.30 -16.35
N ARG A 85 1.46 9.19 -16.42
CA ARG A 85 1.08 8.01 -17.21
C ARG A 85 -0.10 7.26 -16.59
N LEU A 86 -0.09 7.13 -15.26
CA LEU A 86 -1.14 6.45 -14.53
C LEU A 86 -2.46 7.23 -14.54
N VAL A 87 -2.49 8.56 -14.64
CA VAL A 87 -3.76 9.30 -14.69
C VAL A 87 -4.24 9.64 -16.11
N ASN A 88 -3.37 9.50 -17.11
CA ASN A 88 -3.76 9.71 -18.51
C ASN A 88 -4.59 8.52 -19.05
N SER A 89 -5.88 8.77 -19.33
CA SER A 89 -6.83 7.78 -19.87
C SER A 89 -6.41 7.18 -21.21
N GLU A 90 -5.61 7.89 -22.00
CA GLU A 90 -5.18 7.45 -23.33
C GLU A 90 -4.04 6.42 -23.26
N VAL A 91 -3.33 6.33 -22.13
CA VAL A 91 -2.23 5.38 -21.95
C VAL A 91 -2.80 4.02 -21.57
N MET A 92 -3.03 3.18 -22.58
CA MET A 92 -3.55 1.82 -22.40
C MET A 92 -2.47 0.74 -22.38
N HIS A 93 -1.34 0.97 -23.05
CA HIS A 93 -0.26 -0.01 -23.21
C HIS A 93 1.07 0.59 -22.75
N ILE A 94 1.87 -0.23 -22.07
CA ILE A 94 3.17 0.15 -21.51
C ILE A 94 4.23 -0.88 -21.84
N THR A 95 5.47 -0.45 -22.04
CA THR A 95 6.61 -1.35 -22.19
C THR A 95 6.98 -2.00 -20.85
N PRO A 96 7.72 -3.12 -20.84
CA PRO A 96 8.26 -3.71 -19.60
C PRO A 96 9.02 -2.71 -18.72
N ASP A 97 9.84 -1.83 -19.30
CA ASP A 97 10.62 -0.87 -18.52
C ASP A 97 9.74 0.16 -17.81
N VAL A 98 8.74 0.70 -18.51
CA VAL A 98 7.72 1.59 -17.92
C VAL A 98 6.94 0.88 -16.82
N LYS A 99 6.62 -0.41 -16.99
CA LYS A 99 5.96 -1.19 -15.94
C LYS A 99 6.84 -1.33 -14.71
N ARG A 100 8.13 -1.62 -14.90
CA ARG A 100 9.12 -1.65 -13.82
C ARG A 100 9.23 -0.30 -13.14
N GLU A 101 9.26 0.81 -13.88
CA GLU A 101 9.24 2.17 -13.30
C GLU A 101 7.99 2.38 -12.43
N ILE A 102 6.80 2.02 -12.91
CA ILE A 102 5.54 2.11 -12.15
C ILE A 102 5.62 1.29 -10.87
N LEU A 103 5.94 -0.01 -10.98
CA LEU A 103 5.99 -0.91 -9.83
C LEU A 103 7.08 -0.51 -8.84
N ASN A 104 8.28 -0.19 -9.29
CA ASN A 104 9.38 0.27 -8.44
C ASN A 104 8.92 1.48 -7.64
N THR A 105 8.36 2.49 -8.32
CA THR A 105 7.97 3.73 -7.65
C THR A 105 6.79 3.56 -6.70
N VAL A 106 5.71 2.91 -7.14
CA VAL A 106 4.50 2.73 -6.33
C VAL A 106 4.74 1.81 -5.16
N LEU A 107 5.43 0.68 -5.37
CA LEU A 107 5.69 -0.29 -4.29
C LEU A 107 6.70 0.25 -3.28
N SER A 108 7.56 1.21 -3.66
CA SER A 108 8.44 1.88 -2.70
C SER A 108 7.67 2.50 -1.53
N LEU A 109 6.43 2.96 -1.75
CA LEU A 109 5.57 3.55 -0.73
C LEU A 109 5.25 2.57 0.41
N LYS A 110 5.27 1.26 0.15
CA LYS A 110 5.11 0.22 1.16
C LYS A 110 6.40 -0.06 1.91
N PHE A 111 7.50 -0.27 1.19
CA PHE A 111 8.76 -0.80 1.75
C PHE A 111 9.63 0.26 2.43
N ARG A 112 9.43 1.54 2.12
CA ARG A 112 10.17 2.67 2.73
C ARG A 112 9.78 2.94 4.19
N ARG A 113 8.66 2.39 4.66
CA ARG A 113 8.12 2.69 5.98
C ARG A 113 8.96 2.06 7.10
N PRO A 114 9.33 2.81 8.15
CA PRO A 114 10.15 2.30 9.26
C PRO A 114 9.37 1.47 10.27
N GLU A 115 8.07 1.23 10.09
CA GLU A 115 7.20 0.60 11.10
C GLU A 115 7.78 -0.73 11.62
N ALA A 116 8.25 -1.61 10.73
CA ALA A 116 8.87 -2.87 11.11
C ALA A 116 10.17 -2.68 11.93
N LEU A 117 10.99 -1.69 11.58
CA LEU A 117 12.19 -1.33 12.34
C LEU A 117 11.81 -0.77 13.71
N GLN A 118 10.87 0.17 13.77
CA GLN A 118 10.42 0.79 15.00
C GLN A 118 9.78 -0.23 15.95
N SER A 119 8.99 -1.17 15.42
CA SER A 119 8.44 -2.28 16.19
C SER A 119 9.54 -3.14 16.80
N THR A 120 10.54 -3.49 16.00
CA THR A 120 11.71 -4.25 16.45
C THR A 120 12.54 -3.51 17.51
N ILE A 121 12.71 -2.19 17.37
CA ILE A 121 13.42 -1.36 18.36
C ILE A 121 12.64 -1.28 19.67
N ARG A 122 11.30 -1.14 19.62
CA ARG A 122 10.46 -1.16 20.84
C ARG A 122 10.57 -2.47 21.60
N ASP A 123 10.57 -3.61 20.90
CA ASP A 123 10.77 -4.93 21.52
C ASP A 123 12.14 -5.02 22.22
N LEU A 124 13.19 -4.51 21.56
CA LEU A 124 14.55 -4.46 22.11
C LEU A 124 14.60 -3.59 23.37
N GLU A 125 14.03 -2.39 23.31
CA GLU A 125 13.99 -1.45 24.43
C GLU A 125 13.21 -2.02 25.62
N ALA A 126 12.07 -2.67 25.37
CA ALA A 126 11.27 -3.32 26.41
C ALA A 126 12.02 -4.47 27.08
N MET A 127 12.85 -5.21 26.33
CA MET A 127 13.74 -6.23 26.91
C MET A 127 14.82 -5.57 27.78
N PHE A 128 15.49 -4.53 27.29
CA PHE A 128 16.56 -3.83 28.04
C PHE A 128 16.04 -3.09 29.28
N ALA A 129 14.81 -2.58 29.24
CA ALA A 129 14.12 -1.99 30.40
C ALA A 129 14.10 -2.94 31.61
N ARG A 130 14.06 -4.26 31.39
CA ARG A 130 14.09 -5.26 32.47
C ARG A 130 15.42 -5.29 33.22
N PHE A 131 16.53 -5.01 32.54
CA PHE A 131 17.86 -4.92 33.15
C PHE A 131 17.99 -3.67 34.02
N TYR A 132 17.42 -2.53 33.58
CA TYR A 132 17.35 -1.33 34.41
C TYR A 132 16.46 -1.51 35.65
N ALA A 133 15.35 -2.26 35.52
CA ALA A 133 14.46 -2.55 36.63
C ALA A 133 15.05 -3.51 37.67
N HIS A 134 16.03 -4.33 37.29
CA HIS A 134 16.69 -5.32 38.15
C HIS A 134 18.21 -5.18 38.03
N PRO A 135 18.78 -4.09 38.55
CA PRO A 135 20.19 -3.77 38.38
C PRO A 135 21.07 -4.85 39.02
N SER A 136 22.06 -5.31 38.25
CA SER A 136 23.11 -6.21 38.72
C SER A 136 24.40 -5.40 38.96
N PRO A 137 25.35 -5.89 39.79
CA PRO A 137 26.63 -5.22 40.02
C PRO A 137 27.32 -4.83 38.69
N GLU A 138 28.02 -3.71 38.63
CA GLU A 138 28.56 -3.17 37.36
C GLU A 138 29.40 -4.17 36.57
N ASP A 139 30.23 -4.96 37.27
CA ASP A 139 31.11 -5.98 36.67
C ASP A 139 30.39 -7.30 36.33
N SER A 140 29.10 -7.42 36.64
CA SER A 140 28.33 -8.62 36.33
C SER A 140 28.07 -8.72 34.83
N THR A 141 28.26 -9.92 34.28
CA THR A 141 27.95 -10.21 32.88
C THR A 141 26.47 -10.53 32.75
N ILE A 142 25.77 -9.74 31.94
CA ILE A 142 24.40 -9.99 31.52
C ILE A 142 24.45 -10.71 30.17
N THR A 143 23.68 -11.79 30.03
CA THR A 143 23.51 -12.50 28.77
C THR A 143 22.09 -12.28 28.25
N TYR A 144 21.93 -12.20 26.93
CA TYR A 144 20.63 -12.00 26.30
C TYR A 144 20.50 -12.82 25.02
N SER A 145 19.24 -13.02 24.60
CA SER A 145 18.88 -13.62 23.32
C SER A 145 17.72 -12.83 22.74
N PHE A 146 17.93 -12.21 21.58
CA PHE A 146 16.93 -11.40 20.90
C PHE A 146 16.85 -11.78 19.43
N ARG A 147 15.67 -12.28 19.00
CA ARG A 147 15.40 -12.69 17.61
C ARG A 147 16.49 -13.60 17.02
N GLY A 148 16.96 -14.56 17.82
CA GLY A 148 18.01 -15.52 17.44
C GLY A 148 19.45 -15.01 17.58
N LYS A 149 19.67 -13.70 17.78
CA LYS A 149 20.99 -13.15 18.15
C LYS A 149 21.22 -13.34 19.64
N LYS A 150 22.31 -14.01 20.01
CA LYS A 150 22.77 -14.14 21.40
C LYS A 150 23.92 -13.19 21.64
N GLY A 151 24.00 -12.62 22.83
CA GLY A 151 25.10 -11.74 23.21
C GLY A 151 25.26 -11.64 24.71
N SER A 152 26.33 -10.96 25.12
CA SER A 152 26.64 -10.68 26.52
C SER A 152 27.37 -9.36 26.66
N PHE A 153 27.10 -8.64 27.74
CA PHE A 153 27.72 -7.35 28.04
C PHE A 153 27.83 -7.17 29.57
N LEU A 154 28.66 -6.23 30.03
CA LEU A 154 28.76 -5.90 31.45
C LEU A 154 27.59 -5.02 31.88
N SER A 155 27.07 -5.17 33.09
CA SER A 155 25.93 -4.35 33.59
C SER A 155 26.20 -2.84 33.47
N GLY A 156 27.45 -2.38 33.62
CA GLY A 156 27.80 -0.97 33.39
C GLY A 156 27.70 -0.49 31.92
N ASP A 157 27.66 -1.41 30.96
CA ASP A 157 27.66 -1.13 29.51
C ASP A 157 26.26 -1.24 28.87
N ILE A 158 25.17 -1.33 29.66
CA ILE A 158 23.80 -1.54 29.13
C ILE A 158 23.46 -0.54 28.01
N GLU A 159 23.71 0.76 28.21
CA GLU A 159 23.39 1.80 27.22
C GLU A 159 24.20 1.62 25.92
N LYS A 160 25.50 1.35 26.06
CA LYS A 160 26.41 1.14 24.93
C LYS A 160 26.01 -0.07 24.09
N GLU A 161 25.63 -1.17 24.73
CA GLU A 161 25.17 -2.37 24.01
C GLU A 161 23.81 -2.13 23.35
N LEU A 162 22.89 -1.43 24.02
CA LEU A 162 21.59 -1.05 23.44
C LEU A 162 21.77 -0.19 22.18
N GLU A 163 22.63 0.81 22.21
CA GLU A 163 22.91 1.66 21.05
C GLU A 163 23.57 0.89 19.91
N LYS A 164 24.51 -0.01 20.22
CA LYS A 164 25.13 -0.90 19.23
C LYS A 164 24.07 -1.77 18.55
N LEU A 165 23.19 -2.41 19.31
CA LEU A 165 22.13 -3.25 18.75
C LEU A 165 21.12 -2.45 17.92
N ARG A 166 20.78 -1.22 18.34
CA ARG A 166 19.95 -0.31 17.52
C ARG A 166 20.59 -0.03 16.16
N ARG A 167 21.90 0.24 16.12
CA ARG A 167 22.64 0.46 14.86
C ARG A 167 22.62 -0.79 13.99
N GLU A 168 22.95 -1.95 14.55
CA GLU A 168 22.94 -3.22 13.80
C GLU A 168 21.55 -3.57 13.25
N LEU A 169 20.50 -3.45 14.06
CA LEU A 169 19.12 -3.72 13.62
C LEU A 169 18.68 -2.79 12.50
N LYS A 170 19.09 -1.51 12.58
CA LYS A 170 18.81 -0.54 11.53
C LYS A 170 19.52 -0.92 10.24
N GLU A 171 20.81 -1.24 10.29
CA GLU A 171 21.56 -1.66 9.09
C GLU A 171 20.99 -2.93 8.46
N ASP A 172 20.67 -3.93 9.29
CA ASP A 172 20.02 -5.17 8.84
C ASP A 172 18.70 -4.85 8.14
N TRP A 173 17.89 -3.97 8.73
CA TRP A 173 16.65 -3.51 8.10
C TRP A 173 16.92 -2.77 6.79
N LEU A 174 17.91 -1.87 6.73
CA LEU A 174 18.25 -1.09 5.53
C LEU A 174 18.55 -1.99 4.33
N ILE A 175 19.36 -3.01 4.55
CA ILE A 175 19.75 -3.97 3.50
C ILE A 175 18.54 -4.85 3.13
N LYS A 176 17.87 -5.41 4.15
CA LYS A 176 16.79 -6.37 3.94
C LYS A 176 15.58 -5.74 3.23
N HIS A 177 15.11 -4.57 3.66
CA HIS A 177 13.92 -3.97 3.05
C HIS A 177 14.19 -3.57 1.60
N PHE A 178 15.39 -3.09 1.29
CA PHE A 178 15.76 -2.73 -0.07
C PHE A 178 15.79 -3.96 -0.98
N GLY A 179 16.42 -5.06 -0.54
CA GLY A 179 16.42 -6.33 -1.26
C GLY A 179 15.00 -6.88 -1.48
N GLN A 180 14.21 -6.95 -0.41
CA GLN A 180 12.82 -7.42 -0.47
C GLN A 180 11.95 -6.58 -1.40
N TRP A 181 12.17 -5.27 -1.45
CA TRP A 181 11.45 -4.39 -2.36
C TRP A 181 11.78 -4.72 -3.82
N GLN A 182 13.07 -4.85 -4.16
CA GLN A 182 13.48 -5.19 -5.52
C GLN A 182 12.96 -6.57 -5.95
N GLU A 183 13.06 -7.56 -5.06
CA GLU A 183 12.48 -8.89 -5.27
C GLU A 183 10.97 -8.82 -5.51
N PHE A 184 10.27 -7.99 -4.75
CA PHE A 184 8.81 -7.84 -4.87
C PHE A 184 8.39 -7.12 -6.16
N VAL A 185 9.19 -6.15 -6.64
CA VAL A 185 8.98 -5.50 -7.94
C VAL A 185 9.09 -6.53 -9.06
N GLU A 186 10.17 -7.32 -9.09
CA GLU A 186 10.36 -8.34 -10.11
C GLU A 186 9.27 -9.42 -10.02
N TYR A 187 8.89 -9.83 -8.80
CA TYR A 187 7.77 -10.73 -8.57
C TYR A 187 6.47 -10.20 -9.19
N LYS A 188 6.18 -8.90 -9.09
CA LYS A 188 4.95 -8.28 -9.61
C LYS A 188 5.01 -7.91 -11.10
N MET A 189 6.09 -8.21 -11.83
CA MET A 189 6.17 -7.90 -13.26
C MET A 189 5.11 -8.61 -14.11
N ALA A 190 4.52 -9.71 -13.62
CA ALA A 190 3.42 -10.44 -14.27
C ALA A 190 2.02 -10.04 -13.76
N CYS A 191 1.87 -8.92 -13.05
CA CYS A 191 0.55 -8.49 -12.57
C CYS A 191 -0.27 -7.75 -13.64
N GLY A 192 -1.59 -7.67 -13.47
CA GLY A 192 -2.41 -6.66 -14.14
C GLY A 192 -2.35 -5.31 -13.41
N LEU A 193 -2.57 -4.21 -14.12
CA LEU A 193 -2.75 -2.87 -13.56
C LEU A 193 -4.14 -2.36 -13.96
N ASP A 194 -4.92 -1.85 -13.01
CA ASP A 194 -6.17 -1.13 -13.27
C ASP A 194 -6.11 0.25 -12.61
N VAL A 195 -6.50 1.29 -13.36
CA VAL A 195 -6.67 2.63 -12.82
C VAL A 195 -8.14 2.99 -12.87
N ILE A 196 -8.66 3.25 -11.69
CA ILE A 196 -10.06 3.53 -11.44
C ILE A 196 -10.22 5.03 -11.22
N GLU A 197 -11.05 5.67 -12.04
CA GLU A 197 -11.48 7.04 -11.85
C GLU A 197 -12.78 7.06 -11.01
N VAL A 198 -12.84 7.91 -10.00
CA VAL A 198 -14.03 8.15 -9.17
C VAL A 198 -14.55 9.58 -9.31
N PRO A 199 -15.84 9.82 -9.03
CA PRO A 199 -16.42 11.16 -9.07
C PRO A 199 -15.83 12.08 -7.99
N GLU A 200 -15.93 13.39 -8.21
CA GLU A 200 -15.36 14.43 -7.33
C GLU A 200 -16.17 14.68 -6.05
N ASP A 201 -17.40 14.17 -5.96
CA ASP A 201 -18.29 14.33 -4.81
C ASP A 201 -17.73 13.62 -3.57
N ILE A 202 -17.05 12.48 -3.76
CA ILE A 202 -16.36 11.74 -2.71
C ILE A 202 -14.89 11.63 -3.09
N PRO A 203 -14.08 12.66 -2.80
CA PRO A 203 -12.67 12.66 -3.16
C PRO A 203 -11.91 11.59 -2.39
N ILE A 204 -10.93 10.99 -3.05
CA ILE A 204 -10.05 9.97 -2.47
C ILE A 204 -9.06 10.62 -1.50
N ILE A 205 -8.88 10.00 -0.33
CA ILE A 205 -7.87 10.36 0.67
C ILE A 205 -6.67 9.41 0.63
N THR A 206 -5.57 9.78 1.28
CA THR A 206 -4.40 8.92 1.50
C THR A 206 -3.96 8.94 2.97
N SER A 207 -2.84 8.30 3.29
CA SER A 207 -2.33 8.20 4.65
C SER A 207 -0.79 8.09 4.71
N ASP A 208 -0.26 7.98 5.91
CA ASP A 208 1.13 7.57 6.16
C ASP A 208 1.42 6.10 5.83
N ASN A 209 0.40 5.35 5.41
CA ASN A 209 0.48 4.01 4.84
C ASN A 209 -0.42 3.91 3.58
N PRO A 210 0.02 4.47 2.44
CA PRO A 210 -0.84 4.62 1.27
C PRO A 210 -1.05 3.31 0.49
N VAL A 211 -0.31 2.23 0.80
CA VAL A 211 -0.43 0.95 0.10
C VAL A 211 -1.18 -0.04 0.96
N SER A 212 -2.38 -0.37 0.53
CA SER A 212 -3.20 -1.42 1.14
C SER A 212 -2.95 -2.75 0.42
N ILE A 213 -2.76 -3.83 1.18
CA ILE A 213 -2.52 -5.17 0.64
C ILE A 213 -3.66 -6.06 1.10
N PHE A 214 -4.31 -6.75 0.17
CA PHE A 214 -5.49 -7.57 0.42
C PHE A 214 -5.27 -8.98 -0.12
N GLY A 215 -5.62 -9.99 0.66
CA GLY A 215 -5.80 -11.36 0.15
C GLY A 215 -7.15 -11.54 -0.54
N LEU A 216 -7.48 -12.77 -0.98
CA LEU A 216 -8.77 -13.07 -1.64
C LEU A 216 -9.99 -12.71 -0.79
N THR A 217 -9.88 -12.76 0.54
CA THR A 217 -10.98 -12.41 1.45
C THR A 217 -11.17 -10.90 1.63
N ARG A 218 -10.36 -10.08 0.95
CA ARG A 218 -10.30 -8.61 1.08
C ARG A 218 -10.08 -8.07 2.49
N LYS A 219 -9.67 -8.94 3.41
CA LYS A 219 -9.06 -8.52 4.66
C LYS A 219 -7.66 -8.01 4.37
N LEU A 220 -7.26 -6.98 5.10
CA LEU A 220 -5.89 -6.49 5.09
C LEU A 220 -4.93 -7.64 5.41
N ASN A 221 -4.06 -7.97 4.46
CA ASN A 221 -2.99 -8.94 4.62
C ASN A 221 -1.67 -8.20 4.85
N THR A 222 -1.39 -7.88 6.10
CA THR A 222 -0.16 -7.19 6.51
C THR A 222 1.02 -8.13 6.72
N GLU A 223 0.77 -9.44 6.87
CA GLU A 223 1.77 -10.42 7.31
C GLU A 223 2.62 -10.99 6.17
N ASN A 224 2.02 -11.24 5.00
CA ASN A 224 2.75 -11.80 3.86
C ASN A 224 2.47 -11.02 2.57
N PRO A 225 3.29 -10.01 2.23
CA PRO A 225 3.11 -9.24 1.00
C PRO A 225 3.33 -10.06 -0.28
N PHE A 226 4.11 -11.15 -0.22
CA PHE A 226 4.42 -12.05 -1.34
C PHE A 226 3.36 -13.12 -1.58
N HIS A 227 2.25 -13.12 -0.84
CA HIS A 227 1.19 -14.09 -1.09
C HIS A 227 0.68 -13.94 -2.55
N PRO A 228 0.56 -15.04 -3.32
CA PRO A 228 0.30 -14.98 -4.75
C PRO A 228 -1.03 -14.31 -5.10
N GLU A 229 -1.98 -14.42 -4.19
CA GLU A 229 -3.32 -13.86 -4.35
C GLU A 229 -3.43 -12.40 -3.87
N ASN A 230 -2.32 -11.78 -3.46
CA ASN A 230 -2.38 -10.42 -2.97
C ASN A 230 -2.65 -9.43 -4.09
N MET A 231 -3.70 -8.65 -3.87
CA MET A 231 -3.99 -7.41 -4.59
C MET A 231 -3.47 -6.23 -3.78
N LEU A 232 -2.89 -5.24 -4.47
CA LEU A 232 -2.45 -4.00 -3.84
C LEU A 232 -3.27 -2.85 -4.38
N GLU A 233 -3.63 -1.95 -3.50
CA GLU A 233 -4.42 -0.78 -3.85
C GLU A 233 -3.75 0.49 -3.32
N VAL A 234 -3.71 1.53 -4.16
CA VAL A 234 -2.96 2.77 -3.91
C VAL A 234 -3.74 3.99 -4.39
N PRO A 235 -4.08 4.95 -3.51
CA PRO A 235 -4.55 6.27 -3.91
C PRO A 235 -3.49 6.99 -4.75
N LEU A 236 -3.85 7.52 -5.92
CA LEU A 236 -2.92 8.29 -6.77
C LEU A 236 -3.10 9.80 -6.59
N ASP A 237 -4.35 10.24 -6.52
CA ASP A 237 -4.79 11.60 -6.25
C ASP A 237 -6.25 11.57 -5.73
N ARG A 238 -6.94 12.72 -5.79
CA ARG A 238 -8.33 12.91 -5.34
C ARG A 238 -9.38 12.14 -6.15
N ARG A 239 -9.04 11.64 -7.34
CA ARG A 239 -9.96 11.02 -8.31
C ARG A 239 -9.48 9.69 -8.86
N HIS A 240 -8.18 9.39 -8.78
CA HIS A 240 -7.59 8.21 -9.39
C HIS A 240 -7.07 7.25 -8.33
N TYR A 241 -7.38 5.97 -8.54
CA TYR A 241 -7.01 4.87 -7.67
C TYR A 241 -6.35 3.77 -8.48
N LEU A 242 -5.18 3.30 -8.06
CA LEU A 242 -4.47 2.21 -8.71
C LEU A 242 -4.73 0.89 -8.01
N VAL A 243 -5.05 -0.14 -8.79
CA VAL A 243 -5.11 -1.53 -8.36
C VAL A 243 -4.02 -2.32 -9.10
N ILE A 244 -3.19 -3.02 -8.32
CA ILE A 244 -2.18 -3.95 -8.79
C ILE A 244 -2.68 -5.36 -8.46
N HIS A 245 -3.01 -6.11 -9.49
CA HIS A 245 -3.62 -7.42 -9.33
C HIS A 245 -2.61 -8.48 -8.83
N PRO A 246 -3.10 -9.66 -8.42
CA PRO A 246 -2.32 -10.88 -8.41
C PRO A 246 -1.57 -11.08 -9.74
N ASN A 247 -0.48 -11.86 -9.69
CA ASN A 247 0.18 -12.25 -10.93
C ASN A 247 -0.77 -13.16 -11.70
N ALA A 248 -1.08 -12.83 -12.96
CA ALA A 248 -1.93 -13.70 -13.76
C ALA A 248 -1.11 -14.91 -14.23
N THR A 249 -1.76 -16.05 -14.45
CA THR A 249 -1.12 -17.26 -14.98
C THR A 249 -1.00 -17.28 -16.51
N SER A 250 -1.54 -16.28 -17.21
CA SER A 250 -1.55 -16.19 -18.68
C SER A 250 -0.84 -14.94 -19.20
N ASP A 251 0.04 -15.11 -20.21
CA ASP A 251 0.93 -14.09 -20.79
C ASP A 251 0.22 -12.89 -21.45
N THR A 252 -1.10 -12.92 -21.54
CA THR A 252 -1.88 -11.91 -22.25
C THR A 252 -2.33 -10.79 -21.31
N GLY A 253 -1.80 -9.57 -21.52
CA GLY A 253 -2.34 -8.35 -20.89
C GLY A 253 -1.49 -7.73 -19.79
N TYR A 254 -0.34 -8.30 -19.40
CA TYR A 254 0.53 -7.72 -18.37
C TYR A 254 1.04 -6.31 -18.69
N HIS A 255 1.11 -5.97 -19.97
CA HIS A 255 1.57 -4.68 -20.47
C HIS A 255 0.42 -3.71 -20.76
N ARG A 256 -0.79 -4.03 -20.30
CA ARG A 256 -1.97 -3.20 -20.44
C ARG A 256 -2.31 -2.57 -19.10
N ILE A 257 -2.65 -1.29 -19.12
CA ILE A 257 -3.32 -0.61 -18.01
C ILE A 257 -4.82 -0.64 -18.32
N HIS A 258 -5.57 -1.35 -17.49
CA HIS A 258 -7.01 -1.31 -17.49
C HIS A 258 -7.48 0.02 -16.93
N ARG A 259 -8.60 0.51 -17.46
CA ARG A 259 -9.18 1.80 -17.10
C ARG A 259 -10.63 1.55 -16.79
N SER A 260 -11.09 1.96 -15.62
CA SER A 260 -12.48 1.85 -15.23
C SER A 260 -12.95 3.11 -14.51
N LYS A 261 -14.27 3.28 -14.45
CA LYS A 261 -14.92 4.33 -13.66
C LYS A 261 -15.78 3.66 -12.61
N ARG A 262 -15.77 4.18 -11.39
CA ARG A 262 -16.61 3.69 -10.29
C ARG A 262 -17.36 4.85 -9.66
N ASP A 263 -18.40 4.51 -8.92
CA ASP A 263 -19.27 5.48 -8.29
C ASP A 263 -18.71 6.01 -6.95
N LYS A 264 -19.49 6.89 -6.33
CA LYS A 264 -19.18 7.48 -5.03
C LYS A 264 -19.12 6.44 -3.89
N TYR A 265 -19.88 5.35 -3.97
CA TYR A 265 -19.88 4.30 -2.94
C TYR A 265 -18.57 3.52 -2.95
N PHE A 266 -18.02 3.26 -4.14
CA PHE A 266 -16.67 2.72 -4.27
C PHE A 266 -15.63 3.65 -3.65
N ALA A 267 -15.69 4.96 -3.95
CA ALA A 267 -14.78 5.96 -3.37
C ALA A 267 -14.86 6.00 -1.83
N ALA A 268 -16.08 5.97 -1.28
CA ALA A 268 -16.30 5.92 0.17
C ALA A 268 -15.70 4.64 0.80
N GLY A 269 -15.87 3.48 0.16
CA GLY A 269 -15.28 2.22 0.61
C GLY A 269 -13.75 2.22 0.55
N VAL A 270 -13.15 2.82 -0.49
CA VAL A 270 -11.70 3.02 -0.59
C VAL A 270 -11.18 3.93 0.51
N ASN A 271 -11.87 5.02 0.79
CA ASN A 271 -11.50 5.94 1.86
C ASN A 271 -11.58 5.27 3.24
N HIS A 272 -12.62 4.47 3.49
CA HIS A 272 -12.74 3.68 4.72
C HIS A 272 -11.55 2.73 4.90
N LYS A 273 -11.22 1.94 3.87
CA LYS A 273 -10.04 1.04 3.89
C LYS A 273 -8.73 1.80 4.07
N THR A 274 -8.60 2.97 3.46
CA THR A 274 -7.41 3.83 3.61
C THR A 274 -7.29 4.32 5.05
N ALA A 275 -8.41 4.67 5.68
CA ALA A 275 -8.45 5.03 7.08
C ALA A 275 -8.10 3.85 7.98
N GLU A 276 -8.63 2.65 7.73
CA GLU A 276 -8.25 1.44 8.49
C GLU A 276 -6.76 1.09 8.36
N ASN A 277 -6.20 1.24 7.15
CA ASN A 277 -4.80 0.90 6.86
C ASN A 277 -3.80 1.96 7.37
N SER A 278 -4.23 3.20 7.66
CA SER A 278 -3.32 4.26 8.14
C SER A 278 -2.64 3.84 9.45
N ASP A 279 -1.35 4.14 9.59
CA ASP A 279 -0.63 3.82 10.82
C ASP A 279 -1.00 4.84 11.92
N ARG A 280 -0.90 6.13 11.60
CA ARG A 280 -1.21 7.23 12.54
C ARG A 280 -1.85 8.44 11.90
N ARG A 281 -1.75 8.61 10.58
CA ARG A 281 -2.07 9.88 9.94
C ARG A 281 -2.90 9.71 8.68
N LEU A 282 -4.02 10.41 8.60
CA LEU A 282 -4.74 10.61 7.34
C LEU A 282 -4.32 11.93 6.70
N ILE A 283 -4.33 11.93 5.37
CA ILE A 283 -3.84 13.02 4.53
C ILE A 283 -4.80 13.18 3.36
N ALA A 284 -5.25 14.40 3.09
CA ALA A 284 -6.05 14.68 1.91
C ALA A 284 -5.81 16.10 1.39
N TYR A 285 -6.41 16.40 0.24
CA TYR A 285 -6.47 17.76 -0.25
C TYR A 285 -7.25 18.66 0.71
N PRO A 286 -6.89 19.95 0.85
CA PRO A 286 -7.59 20.83 1.77
C PRO A 286 -9.11 20.85 1.58
N GLY A 287 -9.84 20.53 2.65
CA GLY A 287 -11.29 20.34 2.69
C GLY A 287 -11.75 18.88 2.56
N ASP A 288 -10.96 18.00 1.94
CA ASP A 288 -11.40 16.64 1.59
C ASP A 288 -11.47 15.71 2.81
N LEU A 289 -10.67 15.94 3.87
CA LEU A 289 -10.84 15.19 5.12
C LEU A 289 -12.19 15.47 5.77
N LYS A 290 -12.65 16.73 5.74
CA LYS A 290 -13.98 17.10 6.23
C LYS A 290 -15.06 16.42 5.39
N THR A 291 -14.94 16.48 4.05
CA THR A 291 -15.84 15.78 3.13
C THR A 291 -15.88 14.28 3.41
N HIS A 292 -14.72 13.65 3.64
CA HIS A 292 -14.64 12.23 3.99
C HIS A 292 -15.47 11.92 5.24
N PHE A 293 -15.24 12.61 6.35
CA PHE A 293 -15.98 12.34 7.59
C PHE A 293 -17.48 12.61 7.44
N THR A 294 -17.87 13.73 6.80
CA THR A 294 -19.28 14.01 6.52
C THR A 294 -19.92 12.95 5.61
N SER A 295 -19.21 12.50 4.57
CA SER A 295 -19.70 11.46 3.67
C SER A 295 -19.85 10.11 4.36
N GLN A 296 -18.97 9.76 5.31
CA GLN A 296 -19.11 8.54 6.11
C GLN A 296 -20.34 8.60 7.01
N ASP A 297 -20.67 9.79 7.55
CA ASP A 297 -21.89 9.99 8.34
C ASP A 297 -23.17 9.97 7.48
N GLU A 298 -23.09 10.44 6.23
CA GLU A 298 -24.23 10.42 5.29
C GLU A 298 -24.45 9.06 4.63
N ILE A 299 -23.37 8.33 4.33
CA ILE A 299 -23.34 6.98 3.75
C ILE A 299 -23.47 5.91 4.84
N ASN A 300 -23.39 6.31 6.11
CA ASN A 300 -23.57 5.45 7.26
C ASN A 300 -24.79 4.56 7.03
N LEU A 301 -24.54 3.24 7.06
CA LEU A 301 -25.38 2.10 6.67
C LEU A 301 -26.72 2.04 7.43
N GLY A 302 -27.57 3.06 7.29
CA GLY A 302 -28.80 3.26 8.06
C GLY A 302 -30.02 3.56 7.20
N LYS A 303 -29.86 3.91 5.92
CA LYS A 303 -30.97 4.02 4.96
C LYS A 303 -31.12 2.70 4.20
N PRO A 304 -32.32 2.09 4.16
CA PRO A 304 -32.53 0.77 3.55
C PRO A 304 -32.09 0.66 2.09
N GLU A 305 -32.14 1.77 1.33
CA GLU A 305 -31.77 1.81 -0.08
C GLU A 305 -30.24 1.85 -0.29
N ASP A 306 -29.50 2.58 0.56
CA ASP A 306 -28.03 2.65 0.53
C ASP A 306 -27.39 1.36 1.06
N VAL A 307 -28.03 0.72 2.06
CA VAL A 307 -27.64 -0.62 2.54
C VAL A 307 -27.87 -1.66 1.44
N ARG A 308 -28.95 -1.54 0.65
CA ARG A 308 -29.23 -2.47 -0.45
C ARG A 308 -28.24 -2.30 -1.60
N ALA A 309 -27.92 -1.07 -2.01
CA ALA A 309 -26.91 -0.83 -3.05
C ALA A 309 -25.49 -1.23 -2.59
N PHE A 310 -25.15 -0.98 -1.31
CA PHE A 310 -23.91 -1.47 -0.71
C PHE A 310 -23.88 -3.01 -0.63
N MET A 311 -24.97 -3.65 -0.21
CA MET A 311 -25.09 -5.10 -0.14
C MET A 311 -25.11 -5.76 -1.53
N ASP A 312 -25.74 -5.13 -2.52
CA ASP A 312 -25.75 -5.60 -3.91
C ASP A 312 -24.33 -5.45 -4.50
N ASN A 313 -23.62 -4.34 -4.27
CA ASN A 313 -22.20 -4.22 -4.60
C ASN A 313 -21.33 -5.23 -3.85
N PHE A 314 -21.60 -5.48 -2.56
CA PHE A 314 -20.84 -6.44 -1.76
C PHE A 314 -21.08 -7.87 -2.21
N LYS A 315 -22.33 -8.20 -2.57
CA LYS A 315 -22.73 -9.49 -3.13
C LYS A 315 -22.16 -9.69 -4.52
N ASP A 316 -22.19 -8.67 -5.37
CA ASP A 316 -21.58 -8.69 -6.69
C ASP A 316 -20.08 -8.99 -6.59
N LEU A 317 -19.47 -8.43 -5.56
CA LEU A 317 -18.06 -8.51 -5.30
C LEU A 317 -17.64 -9.82 -4.64
N GLU A 318 -18.44 -10.36 -3.73
CA GLU A 318 -18.27 -11.71 -3.16
C GLU A 318 -18.37 -12.77 -4.26
N GLN A 319 -19.35 -12.64 -5.13
CA GLN A 319 -19.56 -13.53 -6.26
C GLN A 319 -18.43 -13.42 -7.30
N ALA A 320 -17.92 -12.21 -7.56
CA ALA A 320 -16.75 -11.99 -8.40
C ALA A 320 -15.47 -12.63 -7.83
N LEU A 321 -15.28 -12.56 -6.51
CA LEU A 321 -14.15 -13.18 -5.82
C LEU A 321 -14.24 -14.70 -5.84
N GLU A 322 -15.43 -15.26 -5.64
CA GLU A 322 -15.65 -16.69 -5.73
C GLU A 322 -15.40 -17.19 -7.16
N LEU A 323 -15.85 -16.45 -8.17
CA LEU A 323 -15.54 -16.72 -9.57
C LEU A 323 -14.03 -16.68 -9.82
N GLN A 324 -13.32 -15.66 -9.33
CA GLN A 324 -11.85 -15.59 -9.44
C GLN A 324 -11.15 -16.74 -8.74
N LYS A 325 -11.64 -17.16 -7.58
CA LYS A 325 -11.09 -18.30 -6.84
C LYS A 325 -11.26 -19.60 -7.63
N ILE A 326 -12.44 -19.85 -8.19
CA ILE A 326 -12.69 -21.02 -9.04
C ILE A 326 -11.78 -20.98 -10.27
N ILE A 327 -11.59 -19.80 -10.88
CA ILE A 327 -10.65 -19.64 -12.00
C ILE A 327 -9.22 -19.99 -11.57
N ALA A 328 -8.76 -19.48 -10.43
CA ALA A 328 -7.42 -19.72 -9.90
C ALA A 328 -7.19 -21.21 -9.56
N GLU A 329 -8.14 -21.86 -8.89
CA GLU A 329 -8.11 -23.30 -8.56
C GLU A 329 -8.07 -24.18 -9.82
N ASN A 330 -8.58 -23.69 -10.95
CA ASN A 330 -8.56 -24.36 -12.25
C ASN A 330 -7.41 -23.86 -13.16
N GLY A 331 -6.27 -23.48 -12.57
CA GLY A 331 -5.05 -23.09 -13.31
C GLY A 331 -5.16 -21.75 -14.03
N GLY A 332 -6.13 -20.91 -13.65
CA GLY A 332 -6.42 -19.62 -14.27
C GLY A 332 -7.23 -19.70 -15.57
N SER A 333 -7.70 -20.88 -15.96
CA SER A 333 -8.54 -21.04 -17.15
C SER A 333 -10.00 -20.74 -16.83
N ILE A 334 -10.61 -19.87 -17.63
CA ILE A 334 -12.07 -19.65 -17.59
C ILE A 334 -12.84 -20.80 -18.24
N PHE A 335 -12.21 -21.65 -19.06
CA PHE A 335 -12.90 -22.70 -19.83
C PHE A 335 -13.07 -23.98 -19.04
N ASN A 336 -13.92 -23.95 -18.02
CA ASN A 336 -14.30 -25.13 -17.26
C ASN A 336 -15.75 -25.06 -16.78
N GLN A 337 -16.31 -26.20 -16.41
CA GLN A 337 -17.72 -26.30 -16.04
C GLN A 337 -18.04 -25.57 -14.72
N GLN A 338 -17.11 -25.53 -13.76
CA GLN A 338 -17.33 -24.85 -12.48
C GLN A 338 -17.42 -23.32 -12.66
N VAL A 339 -16.57 -22.75 -13.51
CA VAL A 339 -16.64 -21.33 -13.92
C VAL A 339 -17.95 -21.06 -14.65
N ALA A 340 -18.34 -21.92 -15.59
CA ALA A 340 -19.60 -21.77 -16.31
C ALA A 340 -20.84 -21.83 -15.40
N ASP A 341 -20.84 -22.73 -14.42
CA ASP A 341 -21.94 -22.85 -13.46
C ASP A 341 -22.01 -21.63 -12.54
N LYS A 342 -20.86 -21.12 -12.08
CA LYS A 342 -20.81 -19.88 -11.28
C LYS A 342 -21.25 -18.66 -12.08
N VAL A 343 -20.80 -18.51 -13.32
CA VAL A 343 -21.25 -17.44 -14.23
C VAL A 343 -22.77 -17.53 -14.46
N ARG A 344 -23.33 -18.75 -14.56
CA ARG A 344 -24.78 -18.95 -14.68
C ARG A 344 -25.54 -18.54 -13.42
N GLU A 345 -25.00 -18.84 -12.24
CA GLU A 345 -25.54 -18.39 -10.95
C GLU A 345 -25.55 -16.86 -10.86
N MET A 346 -24.41 -16.22 -11.13
CA MET A 346 -24.24 -14.77 -11.12
C MET A 346 -25.21 -14.08 -12.09
N ARG A 347 -25.35 -14.60 -13.32
CA ARG A 347 -26.29 -14.08 -14.32
C ARG A 347 -27.76 -14.21 -13.89
N LYS A 348 -28.14 -15.32 -13.24
CA LYS A 348 -29.50 -15.47 -12.68
C LYS A 348 -29.75 -14.48 -11.55
N ALA A 349 -28.72 -14.16 -10.77
CA ALA A 349 -28.78 -13.20 -9.69
C ALA A 349 -28.67 -11.73 -10.15
N LYS A 350 -28.49 -11.48 -11.46
CA LYS A 350 -28.22 -10.15 -12.06
C LYS A 350 -27.00 -9.44 -11.47
N VAL A 351 -26.03 -10.24 -11.04
CA VAL A 351 -24.77 -9.77 -10.46
C VAL A 351 -23.83 -9.37 -11.59
N MET A 352 -23.22 -8.18 -11.51
CA MET A 352 -22.28 -7.68 -12.52
C MET A 352 -22.84 -7.62 -13.96
N ASP A 353 -24.17 -7.53 -14.13
CA ASP A 353 -24.83 -7.58 -15.45
C ASP A 353 -24.36 -6.48 -16.42
N GLU A 354 -23.83 -5.36 -15.90
CA GLU A 354 -23.29 -4.26 -16.71
C GLU A 354 -21.75 -4.26 -16.83
N ASP A 355 -21.05 -5.17 -16.14
CA ASP A 355 -19.59 -5.23 -16.16
C ASP A 355 -19.08 -5.76 -17.52
N PRO A 356 -18.24 -5.01 -18.25
CA PRO A 356 -17.75 -5.44 -19.56
C PRO A 356 -16.92 -6.72 -19.53
N LEU A 357 -16.11 -6.93 -18.48
CA LEU A 357 -15.27 -8.12 -18.36
C LEU A 357 -16.15 -9.36 -18.09
N PHE A 358 -17.20 -9.21 -17.29
CA PHE A 358 -18.15 -10.29 -17.05
C PHE A 358 -18.91 -10.68 -18.32
N LYS A 359 -19.34 -9.68 -19.12
CA LYS A 359 -19.95 -9.91 -20.44
C LYS A 359 -19.00 -10.66 -21.39
N ASP A 360 -17.72 -10.29 -21.40
CA ASP A 360 -16.70 -10.98 -22.21
C ASP A 360 -16.51 -12.44 -21.78
N ILE A 361 -16.45 -12.72 -20.47
CA ILE A 361 -16.36 -14.09 -19.94
C ILE A 361 -17.57 -14.94 -20.39
N ILE A 362 -18.79 -14.40 -20.31
CA ILE A 362 -20.02 -15.08 -20.77
C ILE A 362 -19.91 -15.44 -22.25
N LEU A 363 -19.50 -14.48 -23.09
CA LEU A 363 -19.38 -14.68 -24.53
C LEU A 363 -18.33 -15.74 -24.87
N GLU A 364 -17.18 -15.71 -24.21
CA GLU A 364 -16.10 -16.69 -24.45
C GLU A 364 -16.50 -18.11 -24.00
N LEU A 365 -17.17 -18.25 -22.86
CA LEU A 365 -17.70 -19.53 -22.40
C LEU A 365 -18.75 -20.11 -23.35
N ALA A 366 -19.62 -19.25 -23.89
CA ALA A 366 -20.64 -19.66 -24.83
C ALA A 366 -20.07 -20.07 -26.20
N LYS A 367 -19.08 -19.33 -26.73
CA LYS A 367 -18.37 -19.71 -27.96
C LYS A 367 -17.72 -21.10 -27.85
N LYS A 368 -17.30 -21.48 -26.64
CA LYS A 368 -16.69 -22.79 -26.35
C LYS A 368 -17.69 -23.86 -25.92
N GLY A 369 -18.99 -23.55 -25.92
CA GLY A 369 -20.06 -24.52 -25.64
C GLY A 369 -20.31 -24.84 -24.16
N PHE A 370 -19.70 -24.08 -23.24
CA PHE A 370 -19.90 -24.26 -21.79
C PHE A 370 -21.16 -23.56 -21.27
N LEU A 371 -21.66 -22.59 -22.02
CA LEU A 371 -22.84 -21.79 -21.67
C LEU A 371 -23.75 -21.62 -22.88
N THR A 372 -25.06 -21.68 -22.65
CA THR A 372 -26.07 -21.23 -23.62
C THR A 372 -26.46 -19.82 -23.23
N ILE A 373 -26.32 -18.86 -24.15
CA ILE A 373 -26.65 -17.45 -23.90
C ILE A 373 -28.15 -17.24 -24.02
#